data_AF-A0A1F6DDH4-F1
#
_entry.id   AF-A0A1F6DDH4-F1
#
_cell.length_a   1.000
_cell.length_b   1.000
_cell.length_c   1.000
_cell.angle_alpha   90.00
_cell.angle_beta   90.00
_cell.angle_gamma   90.00
#
_symmetry.space_group_name_H-M   'P 1'
#
loop_
_entity.id
_entity.type
_entity.pdbx_description
1 polymer ?
#
loop_
_entity_poly.entity_id
_entity_poly.type
_entity_poly.pdbx_seq_one_letter_code
_entity_poly.pdbx_strand_id
1 'polypeptide(L)'
;MVVAGIIVVISSVVLFNNTKYGGSVLLQNLAYSIALSVREAQIYGISVRGSGSSNFNAGYGMHFAISDNNHYELFADKDNNGLFTDASENVPPSPYVIGRGYYIYKLCAPAGTKPAVNSYTCTNATQIDLQFKRPEPDACISMSGQSALTNSHCTGGYESARIILASPRGDLLSVVVDATGQISVQ
;
A
#
# COMPACT_ATOMS: atom_id res chain seq x y z
N MET A 1 -8.91 45.86 26.57
CA MET A 1 -7.94 44.82 26.97
C MET A 1 -8.56 43.42 27.05
N VAL A 2 -9.80 43.26 27.53
CA VAL A 2 -10.48 41.95 27.61
C VAL A 2 -10.73 41.30 26.23
N VAL A 3 -11.15 42.10 25.24
CA VAL A 3 -11.43 41.61 23.87
C VAL A 3 -10.17 41.06 23.18
N ALA A 4 -9.03 41.75 23.33
CA ALA A 4 -7.76 41.28 22.77
C ALA A 4 -7.31 39.95 23.40
N GLY A 5 -7.53 39.78 24.71
CA GLY A 5 -7.25 38.52 25.39
C GLY A 5 -8.07 37.34 24.85
N ILE A 6 -9.37 37.55 24.64
CA ILE A 6 -10.27 36.52 24.10
C ILE A 6 -9.87 36.16 22.66
N ILE A 7 -9.52 37.15 21.82
CA ILE A 7 -9.06 36.90 20.44
C ILE A 7 -7.79 36.05 20.41
N VAL A 8 -6.79 36.36 21.25
CA VAL A 8 -5.54 35.59 21.31
C VAL A 8 -5.79 34.14 21.75
N VAL A 9 -6.66 33.93 22.74
CA VAL A 9 -7.02 32.58 23.20
C VAL A 9 -7.72 31.79 22.10
N ILE A 10 -8.73 32.37 21.44
CA ILE A 10 -9.46 31.69 20.36
C ILE A 10 -8.52 31.41 19.17
N SER A 11 -7.70 32.37 18.76
CA SER A 11 -6.72 32.19 17.68
C SER A 11 -5.73 31.08 17.98
N SER A 12 -5.23 30.98 19.22
CA SER A 12 -4.31 29.90 19.61
C SER A 12 -4.95 28.52 19.49
N VAL A 13 -6.19 28.35 19.98
CA VAL A 13 -6.92 27.08 19.90
C VAL A 13 -7.18 26.69 18.44
N VAL A 14 -7.55 27.65 17.59
CA VAL A 14 -7.80 27.42 16.17
C VAL A 14 -6.51 27.04 15.42
N LEU A 15 -5.39 27.72 15.68
CA LEU A 15 -4.08 27.40 15.06
C LEU A 15 -3.55 26.03 15.49
N PHE A 16 -3.65 25.68 16.78
CA PHE A 16 -3.26 24.36 17.28
C PHE A 16 -4.12 23.25 16.67
N ASN A 17 -5.41 23.48 16.48
CA ASN A 17 -6.31 22.49 15.90
C ASN A 17 -6.12 22.35 14.37
N ASN A 18 -5.95 23.47 13.66
CA ASN A 18 -5.76 23.49 12.20
C ASN A 18 -4.52 22.70 11.75
N THR A 19 -3.42 22.79 12.51
CA THR A 19 -2.21 22.02 12.20
C THR A 19 -2.41 20.51 12.34
N LYS A 20 -3.28 20.03 13.25
CA LYS A 20 -3.58 18.59 13.40
C LYS A 20 -4.48 18.06 12.28
N TYR A 21 -5.46 18.84 11.84
CA TYR A 21 -6.36 18.44 10.74
C TYR A 21 -5.66 18.28 9.39
N GLY A 22 -4.67 19.11 9.08
CA GLY A 22 -3.96 19.02 7.79
C GLY A 22 -3.19 17.70 7.61
N GLY A 23 -2.63 17.15 8.70
CA GLY A 23 -1.80 15.95 8.65
C GLY A 23 -2.58 14.65 8.50
N SER A 24 -3.74 14.54 9.18
CA SER A 24 -4.60 13.36 9.12
C SER A 24 -5.32 13.22 7.78
N VAL A 25 -5.80 14.33 7.22
CA VAL A 25 -6.42 14.34 5.88
C VAL A 25 -5.42 13.89 4.80
N LEU A 26 -4.17 14.34 4.92
CA LEU A 26 -3.14 13.98 3.96
C LEU A 26 -2.71 12.51 4.09
N LEU A 27 -2.61 11.98 5.31
CA LEU A 27 -2.39 10.55 5.56
C LEU A 27 -3.53 9.71 4.98
N GLN A 28 -4.77 10.16 5.15
CA GLN A 28 -5.96 9.51 4.62
C GLN A 28 -5.96 9.50 3.08
N ASN A 29 -5.64 10.63 2.46
CA ASN A 29 -5.49 10.72 1.01
C ASN A 29 -4.41 9.77 0.48
N LEU A 30 -3.28 9.63 1.19
CA LEU A 30 -2.21 8.70 0.83
C LEU A 30 -2.66 7.23 0.92
N ALA A 31 -3.36 6.86 1.99
CA ALA A 31 -3.89 5.50 2.11
C ALA A 31 -4.91 5.18 1.01
N TYR A 32 -5.77 6.15 0.66
CA TYR A 32 -6.69 6.00 -0.46
C TYR A 32 -5.96 5.93 -1.81
N SER A 33 -4.90 6.71 -2.04
CA SER A 33 -4.13 6.59 -3.28
C SER A 33 -3.46 5.22 -3.42
N ILE A 34 -2.94 4.67 -2.32
CA ILE A 34 -2.40 3.29 -2.32
C ILE A 34 -3.51 2.28 -2.60
N ALA A 35 -4.65 2.36 -1.91
CA ALA A 35 -5.79 1.49 -2.17
C ALA A 35 -6.28 1.56 -3.62
N LEU A 36 -6.29 2.74 -4.23
CA LEU A 36 -6.62 2.94 -5.64
C LEU A 36 -5.57 2.30 -6.56
N SER A 37 -4.29 2.44 -6.26
CA SER A 37 -3.23 1.81 -7.07
C SER A 37 -3.29 0.27 -7.02
N VAL A 38 -3.59 -0.33 -5.87
CA VAL A 38 -3.85 -1.78 -5.76
C VAL A 38 -5.05 -2.18 -6.62
N ARG A 39 -6.12 -1.38 -6.61
CA ARG A 39 -7.28 -1.63 -7.47
C ARG A 39 -6.96 -1.48 -8.95
N GLU A 40 -6.11 -0.53 -9.31
CA GLU A 40 -5.61 -0.36 -10.68
C GLU A 40 -4.81 -1.59 -11.12
N ALA A 41 -3.91 -2.11 -10.28
CA ALA A 41 -3.17 -3.34 -10.53
C ALA A 41 -4.10 -4.54 -10.74
N GLN A 42 -5.13 -4.68 -9.90
CA GLN A 42 -6.16 -5.73 -10.06
C GLN A 42 -6.88 -5.61 -11.40
N ILE A 43 -7.30 -4.39 -11.78
CA ILE A 43 -7.96 -4.16 -13.07
C ILE A 43 -6.99 -4.48 -14.22
N TYR A 44 -5.70 -4.18 -14.11
CA TYR A 44 -4.71 -4.46 -15.15
C TYR A 44 -4.45 -5.97 -15.30
N GLY A 45 -4.34 -6.69 -14.18
CA GLY A 45 -4.27 -8.14 -14.14
C GLY A 45 -5.47 -8.78 -14.82
N ILE A 46 -6.67 -8.26 -14.56
CA ILE A 46 -7.93 -8.73 -15.16
C ILE A 46 -8.18 -8.13 -16.56
N SER A 47 -7.52 -7.08 -17.04
CA SER A 47 -7.89 -6.42 -18.31
C SER A 47 -6.94 -6.70 -19.48
N VAL A 48 -5.86 -7.48 -19.28
CA VAL A 48 -4.87 -7.78 -20.34
C VAL A 48 -4.47 -6.48 -21.04
N ARG A 49 -3.98 -5.53 -20.26
CA ARG A 49 -3.24 -4.42 -20.85
C ARG A 49 -1.88 -4.99 -21.25
N GLY A 50 -1.52 -4.91 -22.52
CA GLY A 50 -0.20 -5.35 -22.95
C GLY A 50 0.86 -4.38 -22.42
N SER A 51 1.71 -4.82 -21.50
CA SER A 51 3.02 -4.19 -21.33
C SER A 51 3.77 -4.36 -22.66
N GLY A 52 4.24 -3.26 -23.24
CA GLY A 52 4.74 -3.22 -24.62
C GLY A 52 5.60 -4.44 -24.99
N SER A 53 5.20 -5.11 -26.09
CA SER A 53 5.72 -6.35 -26.67
C SER A 53 5.22 -7.69 -26.06
N SER A 54 4.29 -8.31 -26.79
CA SER A 54 3.99 -9.76 -26.88
C SER A 54 3.47 -10.55 -25.67
N ASN A 55 3.57 -10.09 -24.42
CA ASN A 55 3.14 -10.87 -23.26
C ASN A 55 1.80 -10.41 -22.69
N PHE A 56 0.71 -10.91 -23.28
CA PHE A 56 -0.68 -10.67 -22.84
C PHE A 56 -1.09 -11.50 -21.61
N ASN A 57 -0.21 -12.37 -21.11
CA ASN A 57 -0.48 -13.28 -19.98
C ASN A 57 0.30 -12.92 -18.70
N ALA A 58 0.93 -11.74 -18.68
CA ALA A 58 1.65 -11.26 -17.50
C ALA A 58 0.68 -10.94 -16.35
N GLY A 59 1.04 -11.32 -15.13
CA GLY A 59 0.34 -10.88 -13.92
C GLY A 59 0.70 -9.43 -13.60
N TYR A 60 -0.23 -8.68 -13.01
CA TYR A 60 0.03 -7.29 -12.60
C TYR A 60 -0.04 -7.19 -11.10
N GLY A 61 0.82 -6.38 -10.49
CA GLY A 61 0.92 -6.33 -9.06
C GLY A 61 1.47 -5.04 -8.48
N MET A 62 1.36 -4.92 -7.16
CA MET A 62 1.91 -3.84 -6.36
C MET A 62 3.02 -4.38 -5.47
N HIS A 63 4.18 -3.73 -5.52
CA HIS A 63 5.33 -4.02 -4.69
C HIS A 63 5.49 -2.95 -3.62
N PHE A 64 5.70 -3.40 -2.38
CA PHE A 64 6.00 -2.56 -1.23
C PHE A 64 7.22 -3.12 -0.51
N ALA A 65 8.19 -2.27 -0.21
CA ALA A 65 9.38 -2.65 0.55
C ALA A 65 9.61 -1.70 1.73
N ILE A 66 10.09 -2.23 2.85
CA ILE A 66 10.53 -1.41 4.00
C ILE A 66 11.88 -0.76 3.74
N SER A 67 12.73 -1.37 2.90
CA SER A 67 14.00 -0.78 2.49
C SER A 67 13.82 0.51 1.70
N ASP A 68 12.76 0.60 0.90
CA ASP A 68 12.33 1.83 0.23
C ASP A 68 10.94 2.24 0.73
N ASN A 69 10.90 2.74 1.95
CA ASN A 69 9.66 3.12 2.62
C ASN A 69 8.99 4.38 2.05
N ASN A 70 9.59 5.04 1.06
CA ASN A 70 9.05 6.25 0.44
C ASN A 70 8.57 6.02 -0.99
N HIS A 71 8.68 4.80 -1.51
CA HIS A 71 8.19 4.46 -2.83
C HIS A 71 7.35 3.19 -2.78
N TYR A 72 6.47 3.07 -3.76
CA TYR A 72 5.76 1.83 -4.04
C TYR A 72 5.61 1.69 -5.56
N GLU A 73 5.61 0.46 -6.03
CA GLU A 73 5.82 0.16 -7.44
C GLU A 73 4.67 -0.68 -7.99
N LEU A 74 4.12 -0.24 -9.12
CA LEU A 74 3.25 -1.07 -9.94
C LEU A 74 4.14 -1.82 -10.92
N PHE A 75 4.07 -3.15 -10.88
CA PHE A 75 4.87 -4.03 -11.72
C PHE A 75 3.99 -4.94 -12.58
N ALA A 76 4.55 -5.38 -13.70
CA ALA A 76 4.04 -6.44 -14.53
C ALA A 76 5.03 -7.60 -14.48
N ASP A 77 4.58 -8.71 -13.90
CA ASP A 77 5.35 -9.96 -13.78
C ASP A 77 5.55 -10.58 -15.17
N LYS A 78 6.73 -10.34 -15.75
CA LYS A 78 7.09 -10.81 -17.09
C LYS A 78 7.69 -12.20 -17.07
N ASP A 79 8.36 -12.57 -15.98
CA ASP A 79 9.03 -13.85 -15.82
C ASP A 79 8.15 -14.93 -15.15
N ASN A 80 6.93 -14.55 -14.74
CA ASN A 80 5.92 -15.37 -14.04
C ASN A 80 6.38 -15.87 -12.67
N ASN A 81 7.22 -15.09 -11.99
CA ASN A 81 7.73 -15.43 -10.67
C ASN A 81 6.85 -14.88 -9.51
N GLY A 82 5.88 -14.01 -9.78
CA GLY A 82 4.96 -13.46 -8.77
C GLY A 82 5.57 -12.46 -7.80
N LEU A 83 6.72 -11.90 -8.15
CA LEU A 83 7.52 -10.95 -7.37
C LEU A 83 7.93 -9.79 -8.27
N PHE A 84 8.24 -8.65 -7.65
CA PHE A 84 8.98 -7.62 -8.35
C PHE A 84 10.47 -7.92 -8.27
N THR A 85 11.11 -8.10 -9.43
CA THR A 85 12.54 -8.40 -9.50
C THR A 85 13.38 -7.17 -9.73
N ASP A 86 12.97 -6.34 -10.69
CA ASP A 86 13.72 -5.17 -11.12
C ASP A 86 12.87 -4.14 -11.87
N ALA A 87 13.41 -2.93 -12.02
CA ALA A 87 12.73 -1.81 -12.65
C ALA A 87 12.32 -2.05 -14.12
N SER A 88 12.79 -3.11 -14.80
CA SER A 88 12.30 -3.46 -16.14
C SER A 88 10.86 -3.99 -16.13
N GLU A 89 10.36 -4.40 -14.96
CA GLU A 89 8.98 -4.84 -14.74
C GLU A 89 8.05 -3.69 -14.37
N ASN A 90 8.58 -2.49 -14.12
CA ASN A 90 7.75 -1.33 -13.78
C ASN A 90 6.81 -0.95 -14.92
N VAL A 91 5.56 -0.68 -14.54
CA VAL A 91 4.50 -0.21 -15.42
C VAL A 91 4.35 1.30 -15.24
N PRO A 92 4.64 2.13 -16.27
CA PRO A 92 4.46 3.57 -16.18
C PRO A 92 3.03 3.91 -15.70
N PRO A 93 2.86 4.79 -14.70
CA PRO A 93 3.82 5.80 -14.21
C PRO A 93 4.65 5.40 -12.97
N SER A 94 4.79 4.11 -12.60
CA SER A 94 5.62 3.70 -11.45
C SER A 94 7.12 3.99 -11.66
N PRO A 95 7.93 4.19 -10.58
CA PRO A 95 7.59 4.15 -9.15
C PRO A 95 6.78 5.37 -8.68
N TYR A 96 5.87 5.14 -7.72
CA TYR A 96 5.12 6.21 -7.08
C TYR A 96 5.85 6.71 -5.83
N VAL A 97 6.04 8.03 -5.73
CA VAL A 97 6.71 8.67 -4.58
C VAL A 97 5.69 9.02 -3.50
N ILE A 98 5.93 8.55 -2.27
CA ILE A 98 5.24 8.99 -1.07
C ILE A 98 5.83 10.34 -0.64
N GLY A 99 5.09 11.41 -0.92
CA GLY A 99 5.55 12.77 -0.64
C GLY A 99 5.42 13.19 0.83
N ARG A 100 6.00 14.37 1.14
CA ARG A 100 5.75 15.16 2.37
C ARG A 100 6.18 14.48 3.69
N GLY A 101 7.17 13.60 3.64
CA GLY A 101 7.77 12.95 4.81
C GLY A 101 6.90 11.82 5.41
N TYR A 102 5.84 11.43 4.72
CA TYR A 102 5.11 10.21 5.01
C TYR A 102 5.91 9.01 4.52
N TYR A 103 5.76 7.87 5.18
CA TYR A 103 6.51 6.69 4.84
C TYR A 103 5.75 5.42 5.26
N ILE A 104 6.13 4.30 4.66
CA ILE A 104 5.68 2.97 5.06
C ILE A 104 6.38 2.63 6.38
N TYR A 105 5.58 2.57 7.45
CA TYR A 105 6.08 2.27 8.79
C TYR A 105 6.34 0.77 8.97
N LYS A 106 5.41 -0.06 8.50
CA LYS A 106 5.43 -1.50 8.72
C LYS A 106 4.58 -2.24 7.69
N LEU A 107 5.05 -3.40 7.26
CA LEU A 107 4.34 -4.32 6.38
C LEU A 107 4.03 -5.61 7.15
N CYS A 108 2.87 -6.20 6.88
CA CYS A 108 2.43 -7.42 7.53
C CYS A 108 1.67 -8.36 6.60
N ALA A 109 1.98 -9.66 6.69
CA ALA A 109 1.23 -10.74 6.05
C ALA A 109 1.32 -12.00 6.96
N PRO A 110 0.20 -12.57 7.47
CA PRO A 110 -1.18 -12.08 7.35
C PRO A 110 -1.39 -10.70 8.02
N ALA A 111 -2.47 -10.00 7.67
CA ALA A 111 -2.74 -8.63 8.14
C ALA A 111 -2.80 -8.47 9.67
N GLY A 112 -3.14 -9.56 10.39
CA GLY A 112 -3.29 -9.59 11.84
C GLY A 112 -4.41 -8.67 12.37
N THR A 113 -4.63 -8.70 13.68
CA THR A 113 -5.64 -7.86 14.34
C THR A 113 -5.08 -6.48 14.65
N LYS A 114 -5.92 -5.44 14.57
CA LYS A 114 -5.61 -4.09 15.06
C LYS A 114 -6.05 -4.01 16.54
N PRO A 115 -5.16 -4.10 17.54
CA PRO A 115 -5.52 -3.80 18.91
C PRO A 115 -5.90 -2.33 19.08
N ALA A 116 -6.65 -2.02 20.15
CA ALA A 116 -7.20 -0.68 20.43
C ALA A 116 -6.15 0.43 20.69
N VAL A 117 -4.88 0.05 20.82
CA VAL A 117 -3.74 0.96 21.01
C VAL A 117 -2.85 0.79 19.78
N ASN A 118 -2.45 1.90 19.14
CA ASN A 118 -1.62 2.09 17.93
C ASN A 118 -0.39 1.15 17.77
N SER A 119 -0.63 -0.15 17.82
CA SER A 119 0.29 -1.25 17.86
C SER A 119 -0.30 -2.29 16.92
N TYR A 120 0.53 -2.86 16.07
CA TYR A 120 0.08 -3.88 15.13
C TYR A 120 0.80 -5.18 15.47
N THR A 121 0.07 -6.14 16.03
CA THR A 121 0.54 -7.50 16.29
C THR A 121 0.31 -8.34 15.03
N CYS A 122 1.31 -8.35 14.16
CA CYS A 122 1.31 -9.12 12.92
C CYS A 122 2.74 -9.54 12.55
N THR A 123 2.85 -10.58 11.74
CA THR A 123 4.13 -11.08 11.24
C THR A 123 4.75 -10.02 10.33
N ASN A 124 5.91 -9.50 10.73
CA ASN A 124 6.58 -8.42 10.01
C ASN A 124 7.10 -8.92 8.67
N ALA A 125 6.73 -8.23 7.60
CA ALA A 125 7.28 -8.43 6.26
C ALA A 125 8.34 -7.37 5.96
N THR A 126 9.43 -7.75 5.31
CA THR A 126 10.41 -6.79 4.77
C THR A 126 9.94 -6.22 3.43
N GLN A 127 9.17 -7.03 2.70
CA GLN A 127 8.60 -6.74 1.40
C GLN A 127 7.27 -7.47 1.26
N ILE A 128 6.32 -6.86 0.55
CA ILE A 128 5.06 -7.49 0.16
C ILE A 128 4.87 -7.25 -1.33
N ASP A 129 4.63 -8.33 -2.07
CA ASP A 129 4.24 -8.27 -3.47
C ASP A 129 2.80 -8.80 -3.57
N LEU A 130 1.92 -7.96 -4.09
CA LEU A 130 0.52 -8.30 -4.34
C LEU A 130 0.36 -8.51 -5.83
N GLN A 131 0.09 -9.73 -6.27
CA GLN A 131 -0.13 -10.03 -7.68
C GLN A 131 -1.58 -10.38 -7.96
N PHE A 132 -2.09 -9.89 -9.09
CA PHE A 132 -3.38 -10.24 -9.66
C PHE A 132 -3.19 -10.82 -11.06
N LYS A 133 -3.75 -12.01 -11.30
CA LYS A 133 -3.61 -12.71 -12.57
C LYS A 133 -4.91 -13.38 -12.97
N ARG A 134 -5.30 -13.20 -14.24
CA ARG A 134 -6.43 -13.93 -14.83
C ARG A 134 -6.30 -15.44 -14.67
N PRO A 135 -7.42 -16.17 -14.60
CA PRO A 135 -8.81 -15.69 -14.66
C PRO A 135 -9.38 -15.24 -13.31
N GLU A 136 -8.61 -15.35 -12.23
CA GLU A 136 -9.07 -15.13 -10.86
C GLU A 136 -8.83 -13.68 -10.42
N PRO A 137 -9.82 -13.01 -9.79
CA PRO A 137 -9.64 -11.66 -9.27
C PRO A 137 -8.88 -11.61 -7.93
N ASP A 138 -8.48 -12.79 -7.42
CA ASP A 138 -7.86 -12.99 -6.13
C ASP A 138 -6.44 -12.39 -6.09
N ALA A 139 -6.09 -11.83 -4.94
CA ALA A 139 -4.77 -11.29 -4.67
C ALA A 139 -3.83 -12.42 -4.24
N CYS A 140 -2.78 -12.66 -5.01
CA CYS A 140 -1.68 -13.49 -4.58
C CYS A 140 -0.69 -12.67 -3.77
N ILE A 141 -0.56 -13.00 -2.48
CA ILE A 141 0.23 -12.24 -1.53
C ILE A 141 1.54 -12.97 -1.25
N SER A 142 2.63 -12.45 -1.79
CA SER A 142 4.01 -12.90 -1.55
C SER A 142 4.67 -12.04 -0.47
N MET A 143 5.59 -12.62 0.30
CA MET A 143 6.21 -11.94 1.45
C MET A 143 7.71 -12.13 1.46
N SER A 144 8.45 -11.05 1.73
CA SER A 144 9.90 -11.05 1.97
C SER A 144 10.68 -11.76 0.83
N GLY A 145 10.27 -11.55 -0.42
CA GLY A 145 10.88 -12.17 -1.61
C GLY A 145 10.61 -13.66 -1.77
N GLN A 146 9.69 -14.23 -0.99
CA GLN A 146 9.20 -15.60 -1.18
C GLN A 146 7.94 -15.56 -2.05
N SER A 147 8.04 -16.09 -3.26
CA SER A 147 6.91 -16.16 -4.18
C SER A 147 5.83 -17.09 -3.64
N ALA A 148 4.60 -16.60 -3.66
CA ALA A 148 3.40 -17.38 -3.39
C ALA A 148 2.92 -18.21 -4.61
N LEU A 149 3.58 -18.05 -5.77
CA LEU A 149 3.25 -18.78 -6.98
C LEU A 149 3.96 -20.14 -7.05
N THR A 150 3.19 -21.15 -7.43
CA THR A 150 3.71 -22.44 -7.91
C THR A 150 3.14 -22.67 -9.30
N ASN A 151 3.99 -22.93 -10.30
CA ASN A 151 3.57 -23.13 -11.69
C ASN A 151 2.64 -22.02 -12.22
N SER A 152 2.95 -20.75 -11.92
CA SER A 152 2.13 -19.59 -12.31
C SER A 152 0.72 -19.50 -11.67
N HIS A 153 0.46 -20.28 -10.61
CA HIS A 153 -0.79 -20.25 -9.84
C HIS A 153 -0.54 -19.90 -8.37
N CYS A 154 -1.42 -19.09 -7.78
CA CYS A 154 -1.32 -18.75 -6.37
C CYS A 154 -1.70 -19.92 -5.49
N THR A 155 -0.74 -20.47 -4.75
CA THR A 155 -0.94 -21.68 -3.92
C THR A 155 -0.34 -21.58 -2.53
N GLY A 156 0.62 -20.66 -2.32
CA GLY A 156 1.26 -20.39 -1.04
C GLY A 156 1.06 -18.97 -0.52
N GLY A 157 0.04 -18.27 -1.01
CA GLY A 157 -0.23 -16.88 -0.64
C GLY A 157 -0.76 -16.74 0.78
N TYR A 158 -0.46 -15.61 1.40
CA TYR A 158 -1.08 -15.23 2.68
C TYR A 158 -2.54 -14.81 2.46
N GLU A 159 -3.40 -15.06 3.45
CA GLU A 159 -4.84 -14.72 3.38
C GLU A 159 -5.12 -13.21 3.34
N SER A 160 -4.18 -12.39 3.84
CA SER A 160 -4.32 -10.95 3.88
C SER A 160 -2.95 -10.26 4.01
N ALA A 161 -2.85 -9.02 3.57
CA ALA A 161 -1.71 -8.14 3.76
C ALA A 161 -2.16 -6.83 4.38
N ARG A 162 -1.32 -6.26 5.25
CA ARG A 162 -1.52 -4.93 5.82
C ARG A 162 -0.29 -4.07 5.56
N ILE A 163 -0.52 -2.93 4.94
CA ILE A 163 0.44 -1.86 4.72
C ILE A 163 0.14 -0.75 5.72
N ILE A 164 1.07 -0.45 6.62
CA ILE A 164 0.92 0.56 7.66
C ILE A 164 1.74 1.78 7.27
N LEU A 165 1.08 2.93 7.19
CA LEU A 165 1.64 4.22 6.85
C LEU A 165 1.75 5.06 8.11
N ALA A 166 2.85 5.81 8.21
CA ALA A 166 3.05 6.78 9.28
C ALA A 166 3.16 8.20 8.74
N SER A 167 2.58 9.14 9.48
CA SER A 167 2.89 10.55 9.34
C SER A 167 4.20 10.88 10.07
N PRO A 168 4.93 11.94 9.67
CA PRO A 168 6.07 12.46 10.44
C PRO A 168 5.73 12.84 11.89
N ARG A 169 4.43 12.93 12.21
CA ARG A 169 3.91 13.33 13.53
C ARG A 169 3.49 12.13 14.38
N GLY A 170 3.61 10.91 13.86
CA GLY A 170 3.30 9.67 14.57
C GLY A 170 1.85 9.17 14.43
N ASP A 171 1.06 9.77 13.54
CA ASP A 171 -0.26 9.22 13.20
C ASP A 171 -0.10 8.00 12.30
N LEU A 172 -0.85 6.95 12.57
CA LEU A 172 -0.81 5.69 11.81
C LEU A 172 -2.14 5.48 11.08
N LEU A 173 -2.04 5.01 9.85
CA LEU A 173 -3.18 4.56 9.06
C LEU A 173 -2.76 3.32 8.27
N SER A 174 -3.68 2.39 8.06
CA SER A 174 -3.38 1.13 7.41
C SER A 174 -4.29 0.86 6.23
N VAL A 175 -3.72 0.20 5.21
CA VAL A 175 -4.44 -0.37 4.08
C VAL A 175 -4.34 -1.89 4.21
N VAL A 176 -5.48 -2.56 4.23
CA VAL A 176 -5.56 -4.03 4.28
C VAL A 176 -6.07 -4.54 2.95
N VAL A 177 -5.39 -5.54 2.41
CA VAL A 177 -5.76 -6.23 1.17
C VAL A 177 -5.94 -7.70 1.51
N ASP A 178 -7.12 -8.25 1.28
CA ASP A 178 -7.40 -9.67 1.48
C ASP A 178 -7.09 -10.47 0.21
N ALA A 179 -6.85 -11.77 0.35
CA ALA A 179 -6.60 -12.68 -0.76
C ALA A 179 -7.77 -12.74 -1.76
N THR A 180 -8.99 -12.39 -1.33
CA THR A 180 -10.16 -12.26 -2.21
C THR A 180 -10.15 -10.99 -3.08
N GLY A 181 -9.12 -10.15 -2.96
CA GLY A 181 -9.03 -8.86 -3.63
C GLY A 181 -9.84 -7.75 -2.94
N GLN A 182 -10.38 -7.97 -1.74
CA GLN A 182 -11.02 -6.92 -0.96
C GLN A 182 -9.97 -5.94 -0.41
N ILE A 183 -10.23 -4.64 -0.58
CA ILE A 183 -9.33 -3.56 -0.11
C ILE A 183 -10.07 -2.72 0.92
N SER A 184 -9.48 -2.52 2.10
CA SER A 184 -10.02 -1.67 3.16
C SER A 184 -8.97 -0.71 3.72
N VAL A 185 -9.41 0.48 4.14
CA VAL A 185 -8.56 1.50 4.77
C VAL A 185 -9.02 1.65 6.22
N GLN A 186 -8.12 1.50 7.18
CA GLN A 186 -8.41 1.39 8.63
C GLN A 186 -7.38 2.07 9.52
#